data_AF-A0A6M3LRH1-F1
#
_entry.id   AF-A0A6M3LRH1-F1
#
_cell.length_a   1.000
_cell.length_b   1.000
_cell.length_c   1.000
_cell.angle_alpha   90.00
_cell.angle_beta   90.00
_cell.angle_gamma   90.00
#
_symmetry.space_group_name_H-M   'P 1'
#
loop_
_entity.id
_entity.type
_entity.pdbx_description
1 polymer ?
#
loop_
_entity_poly.entity_id
_entity_poly.type
_entity_poly.pdbx_seq_one_letter_code
_entity_poly.pdbx_strand_id
1 'polypeptide(L)'
;MCIFKAKPPTERAYTEWVRTQVGDIPRFHMPFAFAVKFLETQGIHCMLRPGDYPDANIYYTTEKFVAKMVPFLTYPADYYVGEFDVDCDDYSRWASADATRFFRVSGIVQCWGCVNVNNKQEYHAFNLSLTSESSYKLFEPNSAFPWAGTLFSRGDNSYEPDKWK
;
A
#
# COMPACT_ATOMS: atom_id res chain seq x y z
N MET A 1 2.56 -38.70 12.38
CA MET A 1 1.67 -37.57 12.03
C MET A 1 2.19 -36.98 10.73
N CYS A 2 1.61 -37.36 9.58
CA CYS A 2 2.04 -36.85 8.28
C CYS A 2 1.42 -35.46 8.09
N ILE A 3 2.25 -34.42 8.22
CA ILE A 3 1.89 -33.07 7.80
C ILE A 3 1.90 -33.10 6.28
N PHE A 4 0.74 -33.23 5.65
CA PHE A 4 0.59 -32.98 4.23
C PHE A 4 0.97 -31.51 4.01
N LYS A 5 2.18 -31.26 3.49
CA LYS A 5 2.53 -29.96 2.93
C LYS A 5 1.64 -29.78 1.71
N ALA A 6 0.48 -29.15 1.89
CA ALA A 6 -0.34 -28.71 0.79
C ALA A 6 0.56 -27.91 -0.16
N LYS A 7 0.55 -28.26 -1.45
CA LYS A 7 1.25 -27.43 -2.43
C LYS A 7 0.67 -26.03 -2.32
N PRO A 8 1.51 -24.98 -2.31
CA PRO A 8 1.01 -23.62 -2.29
C PRO A 8 0.02 -23.45 -3.47
N PRO A 9 -1.12 -22.77 -3.25
CA PRO A 9 -2.08 -22.57 -4.31
C PRO A 9 -1.40 -21.90 -5.49
N THR A 10 -1.80 -22.27 -6.72
CA THR A 10 -1.34 -21.55 -7.91
C THR A 10 -1.71 -20.07 -7.78
N GLU A 11 -0.91 -19.18 -8.37
CA GLU A 11 -1.16 -17.74 -8.35
C GLU A 11 -2.59 -17.37 -8.77
N ARG A 12 -3.13 -18.05 -9.78
CA ARG A 12 -4.50 -17.87 -10.24
C ARG A 12 -5.52 -18.22 -9.16
N ALA A 13 -5.33 -19.36 -8.48
CA ALA A 13 -6.21 -19.80 -7.41
C ALA A 13 -6.14 -18.86 -6.19
N TYR A 14 -4.96 -18.33 -5.87
CA TYR A 14 -4.82 -17.32 -4.82
C TYR A 14 -5.54 -16.01 -5.19
N THR A 15 -5.36 -15.54 -6.42
CA THR A 15 -6.04 -14.33 -6.93
C THR A 15 -7.56 -14.49 -6.92
N GLU A 16 -8.07 -15.63 -7.39
CA GLU A 16 -9.50 -15.94 -7.38
C GLU A 16 -10.02 -16.05 -5.93
N TRP A 17 -9.29 -16.71 -5.04
CA TRP A 17 -9.66 -16.79 -3.61
C TRP A 17 -9.72 -15.40 -2.96
N VAL A 18 -8.67 -14.59 -3.12
CA VAL A 18 -8.64 -13.21 -2.61
C VAL A 18 -9.82 -12.39 -3.15
N ARG A 19 -10.15 -12.52 -4.44
CA ARG A 19 -11.32 -11.86 -5.03
C ARG A 19 -12.64 -12.34 -4.43
N THR A 20 -12.79 -13.62 -4.11
CA THR A 20 -14.01 -14.11 -3.43
C THR A 20 -14.17 -13.55 -2.02
N GLN A 21 -13.06 -13.25 -1.33
CA GLN A 21 -13.10 -12.66 0.01
C GLN A 21 -13.42 -11.16 -0.03
N VAL A 22 -12.89 -10.42 -1.01
CA VAL A 22 -13.10 -8.97 -1.13
C VAL A 22 -14.41 -8.62 -1.85
N GLY A 23 -14.82 -9.46 -2.81
CA GLY A 23 -15.93 -9.23 -3.73
C GLY A 23 -15.50 -8.47 -4.99
N ASP A 24 -16.48 -8.10 -5.82
CA ASP A 24 -16.22 -7.27 -7.00
C ASP A 24 -15.80 -5.86 -6.59
N ILE A 25 -14.57 -5.50 -6.94
CA ILE A 25 -13.97 -4.21 -6.60
C ILE A 25 -14.36 -3.19 -7.68
N PRO A 26 -15.15 -2.14 -7.35
CA PRO A 26 -15.36 -1.03 -8.27
C PRO A 26 -14.02 -0.35 -8.48
N ARG A 27 -13.64 -0.17 -9.74
CA ARG A 27 -12.39 0.48 -10.11
C ARG A 27 -12.70 1.76 -10.85
N PHE A 28 -12.08 2.83 -10.37
CA PHE A 28 -12.11 4.14 -10.97
C PHE A 28 -10.72 4.44 -11.49
N HIS A 29 -10.60 5.44 -12.34
CA HIS A 29 -9.30 5.90 -12.79
C HIS A 29 -9.25 7.41 -12.78
N MET A 30 -8.06 7.95 -12.53
CA MET A 30 -7.76 9.36 -12.71
C MET A 30 -6.44 9.51 -13.47
N PRO A 31 -6.25 10.59 -14.23
CA PRO A 31 -4.95 10.88 -14.83
C PRO A 31 -3.87 11.01 -13.75
N PHE A 32 -2.67 10.47 -14.02
CA PHE A 32 -1.53 10.53 -13.09
C PHE A 32 -1.21 11.97 -12.66
N ALA A 33 -1.23 12.92 -13.61
CA ALA A 33 -1.01 14.34 -13.33
C ALA A 33 -2.04 14.92 -12.34
N PHE A 34 -3.27 14.41 -12.33
CA PHE A 34 -4.29 14.83 -11.37
C PHE A 34 -3.94 14.33 -9.96
N ALA A 35 -3.54 13.07 -9.83
CA ALA A 35 -3.09 12.50 -8.56
C ALA A 35 -1.86 13.24 -8.01
N VAL A 36 -0.88 13.55 -8.86
CA VAL A 36 0.29 14.37 -8.49
C VAL A 36 -0.16 15.71 -7.91
N LYS A 37 -0.97 16.46 -8.66
CA LYS A 37 -1.45 17.78 -8.21
C LYS A 37 -2.22 17.69 -6.89
N PHE A 38 -3.11 16.71 -6.76
CA PHE A 38 -3.85 16.47 -5.52
C PHE A 38 -2.89 16.23 -4.35
N LEU A 39 -1.97 15.26 -4.45
CA LEU A 39 -1.06 14.92 -3.37
C LEU A 39 -0.09 16.06 -3.05
N GLU A 40 0.37 16.81 -4.05
CA GLU A 40 1.18 18.02 -3.84
C GLU A 40 0.44 19.09 -3.03
N THR A 41 -0.87 19.27 -3.24
CA THR A 41 -1.67 20.20 -2.41
C THR A 41 -1.74 19.78 -0.94
N GLN A 42 -1.44 18.51 -0.64
CA GLN A 42 -1.39 17.96 0.72
C GLN A 42 0.04 17.99 1.30
N GLY A 43 1.02 18.50 0.54
CA GLY A 43 2.43 18.51 0.89
C GLY A 43 3.14 17.16 0.67
N ILE A 44 2.60 16.30 -0.20
CA ILE A 44 3.17 14.97 -0.50
C ILE A 44 3.72 14.98 -1.93
N HIS A 45 5.04 14.84 -2.07
CA HIS A 45 5.78 15.08 -3.29
C HIS A 45 5.99 13.80 -4.11
N CYS A 46 5.76 13.87 -5.42
CA CYS A 46 6.05 12.77 -6.33
C CYS A 46 7.56 12.62 -6.54
N MET A 47 8.08 11.40 -6.39
CA MET A 47 9.50 11.09 -6.60
C MET A 47 9.85 10.74 -8.06
N LEU A 48 8.84 10.52 -8.90
CA LEU A 48 9.04 10.27 -10.32
C LEU A 48 9.42 11.56 -11.05
N ARG A 49 10.26 11.43 -12.08
CA ARG A 49 10.68 12.59 -12.87
C ARG A 49 9.51 13.07 -13.73
N PRO A 50 9.41 14.39 -14.00
CA PRO A 50 8.48 14.90 -14.99
C PRO A 50 8.64 14.15 -16.32
N GLY A 51 7.56 13.54 -16.81
CA GLY A 51 7.57 12.78 -18.06
C GLY A 51 7.86 11.28 -17.94
N ASP A 52 8.06 10.73 -16.74
CA ASP A 52 8.15 9.26 -16.56
C ASP A 52 6.80 8.58 -16.88
N TYR A 53 5.67 9.28 -16.65
CA TYR A 53 4.31 8.78 -16.87
C TYR A 53 3.31 9.88 -17.30
N PRO A 54 3.53 10.57 -18.43
CA PRO A 54 2.74 11.75 -18.80
C PRO A 54 1.25 11.42 -19.10
N ASP A 55 0.97 10.22 -19.61
CA ASP A 55 -0.37 9.80 -20.04
C ASP A 55 -0.93 8.61 -19.22
N ALA A 56 -0.31 8.28 -18.10
CA ALA A 56 -0.74 7.13 -17.31
C ALA A 56 -2.03 7.41 -16.54
N ASN A 57 -2.88 6.40 -16.43
CA ASN A 57 -4.00 6.41 -15.50
C ASN A 57 -3.59 5.69 -14.20
N ILE A 58 -3.99 6.27 -13.07
CA ILE A 58 -3.95 5.58 -11.77
C ILE A 58 -5.32 4.97 -11.53
N TYR A 59 -5.36 3.66 -11.30
CA TYR A 59 -6.58 2.93 -10.96
C TYR A 59 -6.73 2.85 -9.45
N TYR A 60 -7.84 3.36 -8.93
CA TYR A 60 -8.13 3.37 -7.49
C TYR A 60 -9.52 2.78 -7.21
N THR A 61 -9.81 2.55 -5.93
CA THR A 61 -11.12 2.09 -5.46
C THR A 61 -11.54 2.88 -4.22
N THR A 62 -12.72 2.60 -3.69
CA THR A 62 -13.21 3.33 -2.52
C THR A 62 -12.53 2.84 -1.24
N GLU A 63 -12.51 3.70 -0.22
CA GLU A 63 -11.98 3.37 1.12
C GLU A 63 -12.53 2.03 1.65
N LYS A 64 -13.83 1.77 1.46
CA LYS A 64 -14.48 0.51 1.87
C LYS A 64 -13.79 -0.72 1.27
N PHE A 65 -13.40 -0.66 0.00
CA PHE A 65 -12.74 -1.79 -0.68
C PHE A 65 -11.25 -1.86 -0.36
N VAL A 66 -10.59 -0.71 -0.24
CA VAL A 66 -9.21 -0.67 0.26
C VAL A 66 -9.12 -1.31 1.64
N ALA A 67 -10.04 -0.99 2.56
CA ALA A 67 -10.07 -1.58 3.90
C ALA A 67 -10.19 -3.13 3.90
N LYS A 68 -10.84 -3.70 2.87
CA LYS A 68 -10.90 -5.16 2.68
C LYS A 68 -9.62 -5.73 2.07
N MET A 69 -8.90 -4.95 1.27
CA MET A 69 -7.66 -5.34 0.61
C MET A 69 -6.48 -5.32 1.57
N VAL A 70 -6.40 -4.31 2.45
CA VAL A 70 -5.24 -4.07 3.34
C VAL A 70 -4.81 -5.30 4.14
N PRO A 71 -5.70 -6.12 4.73
CA PRO A 71 -5.28 -7.35 5.42
C PRO A 71 -4.50 -8.35 4.55
N PHE A 72 -4.71 -8.34 3.23
CA PHE A 72 -3.97 -9.18 2.27
C PHE A 72 -2.68 -8.52 1.76
N LEU A 73 -2.52 -7.22 2.01
CA LEU A 73 -1.33 -6.43 1.69
C LEU A 73 -0.46 -6.17 2.93
N THR A 74 -0.75 -6.88 4.02
CA THR A 74 0.03 -6.86 5.26
C THR A 74 0.76 -8.18 5.39
N TYR A 75 2.07 -8.10 5.53
CA TYR A 75 2.98 -9.24 5.52
C TYR A 75 3.52 -9.50 6.94
N PRO A 76 3.77 -10.77 7.28
CA PRO A 76 4.43 -11.17 8.50
C PRO A 76 5.76 -10.42 8.78
N ALA A 77 5.99 -10.10 10.06
CA ALA A 77 7.18 -9.40 10.54
C ALA A 77 8.50 -10.18 10.37
N ASP A 78 8.42 -11.50 10.20
CA ASP A 78 9.56 -12.40 10.05
C ASP A 78 10.25 -12.31 8.66
N TYR A 79 9.71 -11.54 7.72
CA TYR A 79 10.52 -11.13 6.56
C TYR A 79 11.57 -10.07 6.93
N TYR A 80 11.35 -9.27 7.97
CA TYR A 80 12.26 -8.25 8.52
C TYR A 80 13.48 -8.87 9.24
N VAL A 81 13.66 -10.18 9.19
CA VAL A 81 14.80 -10.85 9.82
C VAL A 81 16.04 -10.47 9.03
N GLY A 82 17.05 -9.91 9.70
CA GLY A 82 18.32 -9.43 9.11
C GLY A 82 19.15 -10.46 8.33
N GLU A 83 18.61 -11.66 8.08
CA GLU A 83 19.10 -12.62 7.11
C GLU A 83 18.70 -12.26 5.66
N PHE A 84 17.67 -11.44 5.45
CA PHE A 84 17.14 -11.12 4.13
C PHE A 84 17.28 -9.66 3.69
N ASP A 85 17.91 -8.79 4.50
CA ASP A 85 18.05 -7.34 4.25
C ASP A 85 16.73 -6.67 3.82
N VAL A 86 15.60 -7.13 4.37
CA VAL A 86 14.26 -6.59 4.09
C VAL A 86 13.95 -5.51 5.11
N ASP A 87 13.63 -4.31 4.63
CA ASP A 87 13.22 -3.20 5.49
C ASP A 87 11.83 -2.64 5.13
N CYS A 88 11.43 -1.54 5.77
CA CYS A 88 10.13 -0.90 5.53
C CYS A 88 9.87 -0.57 4.04
N ASP A 89 10.91 -0.30 3.25
CA ASP A 89 10.81 -0.03 1.82
C ASP A 89 10.29 -1.24 1.05
N ASP A 90 10.81 -2.42 1.39
CA ASP A 90 10.45 -3.67 0.75
C ASP A 90 9.00 -4.04 0.98
N TYR A 91 8.54 -3.95 2.23
CA TYR A 91 7.14 -4.21 2.57
C TYR A 91 6.19 -3.28 1.80
N SER A 92 6.52 -1.99 1.74
CA SER A 92 5.69 -1.01 1.02
C SER A 92 5.69 -1.24 -0.50
N ARG A 93 6.84 -1.62 -1.05
CA ARG A 93 7.01 -2.02 -2.44
C ARG A 93 6.19 -3.27 -2.79
N TRP A 94 6.24 -4.30 -1.95
CA TRP A 94 5.46 -5.53 -2.14
C TRP A 94 3.96 -5.24 -2.11
N ALA A 95 3.49 -4.48 -1.12
CA ALA A 95 2.08 -4.11 -1.01
C ALA A 95 1.58 -3.36 -2.27
N SER A 96 2.37 -2.41 -2.80
CA SER A 96 2.03 -1.66 -4.02
C SER A 96 2.00 -2.57 -5.26
N ALA A 97 2.96 -3.49 -5.37
CA ALA A 97 3.04 -4.45 -6.47
C ALA A 97 1.85 -5.44 -6.43
N ASP A 98 1.53 -5.97 -5.26
CA ASP A 98 0.45 -6.94 -5.06
C ASP A 98 -0.93 -6.29 -5.20
N ALA A 99 -1.09 -5.04 -4.77
CA ALA A 99 -2.26 -4.22 -5.07
C ALA A 99 -2.56 -4.17 -6.57
N THR A 100 -1.53 -3.86 -7.37
CA THR A 100 -1.64 -3.79 -8.83
C THR A 100 -1.86 -5.17 -9.44
N ARG A 101 -1.17 -6.20 -8.94
CA ARG A 101 -1.21 -7.57 -9.49
C ARG A 101 -2.54 -8.25 -9.24
N PHE A 102 -2.98 -8.34 -7.99
CA PHE A 102 -4.13 -9.14 -7.58
C PHE A 102 -5.45 -8.38 -7.73
N PHE A 103 -5.43 -7.09 -7.35
CA PHE A 103 -6.63 -6.26 -7.27
C PHE A 103 -6.79 -5.30 -8.45
N ARG A 104 -5.75 -5.14 -9.29
CA ARG A 104 -5.72 -4.18 -10.41
C ARG A 104 -5.97 -2.74 -9.94
N VAL A 105 -5.41 -2.41 -8.77
CA VAL A 105 -5.46 -1.09 -8.13
C VAL A 105 -4.03 -0.57 -8.05
N SER A 106 -3.68 0.41 -8.90
CA SER A 106 -2.36 1.06 -8.91
C SER A 106 -2.30 2.35 -8.09
N GLY A 107 -3.42 2.76 -7.49
CA GLY A 107 -3.50 3.90 -6.56
C GLY A 107 -3.08 3.57 -5.13
N ILE A 108 -2.60 2.36 -4.87
CA ILE A 108 -1.85 2.01 -3.67
C ILE A 108 -0.37 2.12 -4.04
N VAL A 109 0.27 3.16 -3.51
CA VAL A 109 1.62 3.59 -3.88
C VAL A 109 2.56 3.51 -2.70
N GLN A 110 3.85 3.46 -3.01
CA GLN A 110 4.88 3.51 -1.99
C GLN A 110 4.98 4.93 -1.46
N CYS A 111 5.01 5.10 -0.16
CA CYS A 111 5.09 6.39 0.51
C CYS A 111 6.25 6.40 1.50
N TRP A 112 7.02 7.48 1.50
CA TRP A 112 8.04 7.76 2.49
C TRP A 112 7.65 9.00 3.27
N GLY A 113 7.95 8.95 4.55
CA GLY A 113 7.69 10.07 5.43
C GLY A 113 8.37 9.85 6.76
N CYS A 114 7.73 10.36 7.80
CA CYS A 114 8.22 10.22 9.15
C CYS A 114 7.17 9.60 10.07
N VAL A 115 7.66 8.91 11.09
CA VAL A 115 6.87 8.40 12.21
C VAL A 115 7.51 8.87 13.52
N ASN A 116 6.71 9.16 14.54
CA ASN A 116 7.25 9.42 15.88
C ASN A 116 7.32 8.12 16.68
N VAL A 117 8.54 7.69 17.00
CA VAL A 117 8.83 6.55 17.85
C VAL A 117 9.56 7.05 19.08
N ASN A 118 8.99 6.88 20.27
CA ASN A 118 9.60 7.29 21.54
C ASN A 118 10.05 8.77 21.57
N ASN A 119 9.19 9.69 21.10
CA ASN A 119 9.48 11.14 20.96
C ASN A 119 10.65 11.48 20.02
N LYS A 120 11.03 10.58 19.13
CA LYS A 120 11.97 10.84 18.05
C LYS A 120 11.28 10.64 16.72
N GLN A 121 11.55 11.56 15.79
CA GLN A 121 11.11 11.45 14.42
C GLN A 121 12.05 10.49 13.68
N GLU A 122 11.51 9.41 13.13
CA GLU A 122 12.25 8.42 12.34
C GLU A 122 11.69 8.37 10.92
N TYR A 123 12.58 8.20 9.93
CA TYR A 123 12.17 8.00 8.55
C TYR A 123 11.61 6.60 8.38
N HIS A 124 10.50 6.49 7.65
CA HIS A 124 9.80 5.23 7.49
C HIS A 124 9.10 5.18 6.13
N ALA A 125 9.04 3.98 5.55
CA ALA A 125 8.30 3.70 4.33
C ALA A 125 7.03 2.90 4.66
N PHE A 126 5.91 3.30 4.08
CA PHE A 126 4.57 2.73 4.28
C PHE A 126 3.75 2.95 3.00
N ASN A 127 2.46 2.65 3.00
CA ASN A 127 1.63 2.80 1.80
C ASN A 127 0.63 3.94 1.93
N LEU A 128 0.45 4.64 0.82
CA LEU A 128 -0.64 5.58 0.60
C LEU A 128 -1.60 4.96 -0.41
N SER A 129 -2.89 4.98 -0.10
CA SER A 129 -3.96 4.57 -1.01
C SER A 129 -4.84 5.75 -1.37
N LEU A 130 -4.94 6.08 -2.65
CA LEU A 130 -6.00 6.95 -3.16
C LEU A 130 -7.35 6.25 -2.97
N THR A 131 -8.30 6.92 -2.32
CA THR A 131 -9.64 6.38 -2.04
C THR A 131 -10.76 7.14 -2.75
N SER A 132 -10.45 8.34 -3.25
CA SER A 132 -11.25 9.13 -4.18
C SER A 132 -10.33 10.09 -4.95
N GLU A 133 -10.89 10.95 -5.79
CA GLU A 133 -10.15 12.04 -6.46
C GLU A 133 -9.60 13.08 -5.47
N SER A 134 -10.14 13.14 -4.25
CA SER A 134 -9.78 14.16 -3.26
C SER A 134 -9.47 13.58 -1.88
N SER A 135 -9.27 12.27 -1.77
CA SER A 135 -8.96 11.62 -0.50
C SER A 135 -7.94 10.50 -0.66
N TYR A 136 -7.11 10.36 0.36
CA TYR A 136 -6.22 9.22 0.52
C TYR A 136 -6.31 8.68 1.94
N LYS A 137 -5.86 7.44 2.11
CA LYS A 137 -5.64 6.78 3.40
C LYS A 137 -4.26 6.17 3.44
N LEU A 138 -3.77 5.89 4.63
CA LEU A 138 -2.48 5.28 4.87
C LEU A 138 -2.69 3.87 5.45
N PHE A 139 -1.72 2.99 5.25
CA PHE A 139 -1.63 1.74 5.99
C PHE A 139 -0.19 1.28 6.16
N GLU A 140 0.02 0.45 7.17
CA GLU A 140 1.30 -0.19 7.47
C GLU A 140 1.30 -1.64 6.95
N PRO A 141 2.14 -1.97 5.94
CA PRO A 141 2.23 -3.32 5.38
C PRO A 141 3.02 -4.31 6.24
N ASN A 142 3.78 -3.88 7.24
CA ASN A 142 4.53 -4.77 8.14
C ASN A 142 3.73 -5.11 9.40
N SER A 143 3.40 -6.40 9.59
CA SER A 143 2.62 -6.86 10.76
C SER A 143 3.33 -6.71 12.10
N ALA A 144 4.58 -6.22 12.14
CA ALA A 144 5.28 -5.87 13.37
C ALA A 144 4.62 -4.70 14.11
N PHE A 145 3.87 -3.86 13.40
CA PHE A 145 3.21 -2.69 13.98
C PHE A 145 1.78 -3.02 14.45
N PRO A 146 1.33 -2.48 15.61
CA PRO A 146 0.01 -2.79 16.18
C PRO A 146 -1.21 -2.41 15.30
N TRP A 147 -1.04 -1.44 14.40
CA TRP A 147 -2.08 -0.93 13.49
C TRP A 147 -1.96 -1.48 12.07
N ALA A 148 -1.01 -2.36 11.81
CA ALA A 148 -0.89 -3.03 10.51
C ALA A 148 -2.18 -3.81 10.19
N GLY A 149 -2.50 -3.91 8.90
CA GLY A 149 -3.77 -4.52 8.46
C GLY A 149 -4.98 -3.59 8.53
N THR A 150 -4.82 -2.32 8.92
CA THR A 150 -5.90 -1.33 8.99
C THR A 150 -5.58 -0.04 8.26
N LEU A 151 -6.63 0.64 7.77
CA LEU A 151 -6.50 1.99 7.21
C LEU A 151 -6.53 3.03 8.31
N PHE A 152 -5.69 4.05 8.15
CA PHE A 152 -5.66 5.21 9.03
C PHE A 152 -5.44 6.49 8.22
N SER A 153 -5.61 7.64 8.87
CA SER A 153 -5.46 8.96 8.27
C SER A 153 -4.08 9.55 8.58
N ARG A 154 -3.71 10.63 7.90
CA ARG A 154 -2.51 11.40 8.25
C ARG A 154 -2.54 11.81 9.72
N GLY A 155 -1.39 11.71 10.39
CA GLY A 155 -1.23 12.04 11.80
C GLY A 155 -1.64 10.91 12.76
N ASP A 156 -2.49 9.97 12.31
CA ASP A 156 -2.78 8.77 13.09
C ASP A 156 -1.50 7.92 13.22
N ASN A 157 -1.31 7.33 14.41
CA ASN A 157 -0.11 6.56 14.74
C ASN A 157 1.22 7.33 14.51
N SER A 158 1.14 8.67 14.45
CA SER A 158 2.24 9.59 14.13
C SER A 158 2.80 9.51 12.69
N TYR A 159 2.05 8.95 11.73
CA TYR A 159 2.50 8.85 10.34
C TYR A 159 2.27 10.15 9.58
N GLU A 160 3.36 10.74 9.11
CA GLU A 160 3.38 11.96 8.33
C GLU A 160 3.99 11.69 6.94
N PRO A 161 3.18 11.56 5.88
CA PRO A 161 3.67 11.33 4.52
C PRO A 161 4.36 12.58 3.96
N ASP A 162 5.46 12.36 3.24
CA ASP A 162 6.25 13.43 2.59
C ASP A 162 6.43 13.16 1.10
N LYS A 163 6.71 11.91 0.71
CA LYS A 163 7.02 11.54 -0.68
C LYS A 163 6.31 10.27 -1.10
N TRP A 164 6.10 10.10 -2.40
CA TRP A 164 5.52 8.88 -2.97
C TRP A 164 6.13 8.48 -4.31
N LYS A 165 6.00 7.20 -4.66
CA LYS A 165 6.48 6.60 -5.90
C LYS A 165 5.53 5.52 -6.41
#